data_AF-A0A661JLF9-F1
#
_entry.id   AF-A0A661JLF9-F1
#
_cell.length_a   1.000
_cell.length_b   1.000
_cell.length_c   1.000
_cell.angle_alpha   90.00
_cell.angle_beta   90.00
_cell.angle_gamma   90.00
#
_symmetry.space_group_name_H-M   'P 1'
#
loop_
_entity.id
_entity.type
_entity.pdbx_description
1 polymer ?
#
loop_
_entity_poly.entity_id
_entity_poly.type
_entity_poly.pdbx_seq_one_letter_code
_entity_poly.pdbx_strand_id
1 'polypeptide(L)' 'MAGLIIEMIEAKKADIKVEVIPGVTAATAVAAVLGAPLMEDSAVLSLSDLLIPWESIEKS' A
#
# COMPACT_ATOMS: atom_id res chain seq x y z
N MET A 1 -3.89 2.21 1.68
CA MET A 1 -2.62 2.68 2.26
C MET A 1 -2.92 3.70 3.35
N ALA A 2 -2.91 3.31 4.62
CA ALA A 2 -3.14 4.21 5.77
C ALA A 2 -1.89 4.43 6.66
N GLY A 3 -0.78 3.74 6.35
CA GLY A 3 0.41 3.67 7.20
C GLY A 3 1.00 5.03 7.56
N LEU A 4 1.16 5.93 6.58
CA LEU A 4 1.78 7.25 6.83
C LEU A 4 1.04 8.09 7.88
N ILE A 5 -0.30 8.06 7.90
CA ILE A 5 -1.09 8.78 8.90
C ILE A 5 -0.88 8.18 10.29
N ILE A 6 -0.82 6.85 10.38
CA ILE A 6 -0.57 6.14 11.64
C ILE A 6 0.83 6.48 12.18
N GLU A 7 1.85 6.45 11.30
CA GLU A 7 3.22 6.84 11.66
C GLU A 7 3.32 8.28 12.14
N MET A 8 2.60 9.21 11.50
CA MET A 8 2.58 10.62 11.93
C MET A 8 1.90 10.82 13.28
N ILE A 9 0.84 10.08 13.58
CA ILE A 9 0.13 10.16 14.86
C ILE A 9 1.06 9.72 15.99
N GLU A 10 1.77 8.61 15.79
CA GLU A 10 2.75 8.10 16.74
C GLU A 10 3.90 9.11 16.94
N ALA A 11 4.50 9.59 15.84
CA ALA A 11 5.62 10.53 15.89
C ALA A 11 5.27 11.86 16.58
N LYS A 12 4.01 12.31 16.46
CA LYS A 12 3.53 13.57 17.05
C LYS A 12 2.84 13.39 18.41
N LYS A 13 2.68 12.15 18.90
CA LYS A 13 1.88 11.81 20.09
C LYS A 13 0.50 12.47 20.04
N ALA A 14 -0.12 12.48 18.86
CA ALA A 14 -1.38 13.17 18.65
C ALA A 14 -2.54 12.31 19.18
N ASP A 15 -3.39 12.88 20.04
CA ASP A 15 -4.61 12.20 20.52
C ASP A 15 -5.76 12.42 19.52
N ILE A 16 -5.69 11.72 18.39
CA ILE A 16 -6.67 11.80 17.30
C ILE A 16 -7.22 10.41 17.02
N LYS A 17 -8.54 10.27 17.05
CA LYS A 17 -9.21 9.02 16.65
C LYS A 17 -9.13 8.84 15.13
N VAL A 18 -8.56 7.71 14.69
CA VAL A 18 -8.48 7.33 13.27
C VAL A 18 -9.24 6.03 13.03
N GLU A 19 -9.89 5.97 11.87
CA GLU A 19 -10.57 4.78 11.37
C GLU A 19 -10.12 4.53 9.93
N VAL A 20 -9.84 3.27 9.61
CA VAL A 20 -9.44 2.85 8.26
C VAL A 20 -10.62 2.14 7.62
N ILE A 21 -11.19 2.74 6.57
CA ILE A 21 -12.27 2.13 5.79
C ILE A 21 -11.64 1.36 4.62
N PRO A 22 -11.86 0.04 4.50
CA PRO A 22 -11.33 -0.76 3.39
C PRO A 22 -12.01 -0.40 2.07
N GLY A 23 -11.32 -0.63 0.96
CA GLY A 23 -11.84 -0.40 -0.38
C GLY A 23 -11.20 -1.32 -1.43
N VAL A 24 -11.70 -1.27 -2.66
CA VAL A 24 -11.17 -2.05 -3.78
C VAL A 24 -9.83 -1.45 -4.21
N THR A 25 -8.76 -2.24 -4.17
CA THR A 25 -7.44 -1.81 -4.64
C THR A 25 -7.36 -1.82 -6.17
N ALA A 26 -6.46 -1.00 -6.73
CA ALA A 26 -6.19 -0.98 -8.16
C ALA A 26 -5.84 -2.37 -8.71
N ALA A 27 -5.09 -3.18 -7.96
CA ALA A 27 -4.71 -4.54 -8.36
C ALA A 27 -5.95 -5.43 -8.62
N THR A 28 -6.90 -5.47 -7.68
CA THR A 28 -8.12 -6.27 -7.81
C THR A 28 -9.09 -5.67 -8.84
N ALA A 29 -9.15 -4.34 -8.96
CA ALA A 29 -10.00 -3.67 -9.95
C ALA A 29 -9.55 -4.00 -11.38
N VAL A 30 -8.24 -3.96 -11.65
CA VAL A 30 -7.67 -4.30 -12.96
C VAL A 30 -7.76 -5.80 -13.22
N ALA A 31 -7.52 -6.65 -12.21
CA ALA A 31 -7.65 -8.08 -12.36
C ALA A 31 -9.06 -8.50 -12.81
N ALA A 32 -10.10 -7.88 -12.26
CA ALA A 32 -11.48 -8.13 -12.66
C ALA A 32 -11.75 -7.83 -14.15
N VAL A 33 -11.05 -6.84 -14.72
CA VAL A 33 -11.16 -6.50 -16.15
C VAL A 33 -10.35 -7.46 -17.02
N LEU A 34 -9.19 -7.92 -16.52
CA LEU A 34 -8.26 -8.79 -17.24
C LEU A 34 -8.60 -10.30 -17.09
N GLY A 35 -9.63 -10.64 -16.32
CA GLY A 35 -10.02 -12.02 -16.03
C GLY A 35 -9.43 -12.52 -14.71
N ALA A 36 -8.35 -13.29 -14.78
CA ALA A 36 -7.74 -13.93 -13.60
C ALA A 36 -6.21 -13.75 -13.49
N PRO A 37 -5.64 -12.55 -13.73
CA PRO A 37 -4.18 -12.37 -13.74
C PRO A 37 -3.50 -12.48 -12.35
N LEU A 38 -4.28 -12.47 -11.27
CA LEU A 38 -3.80 -12.57 -9.88
C LEU A 38 -4.25 -13.88 -9.22
N MET A 39 -4.51 -14.95 -10.00
CA MET A 39 -5.06 -16.21 -9.49
C MET A 39 -4.07 -17.03 -8.65
N GLU A 40 -2.80 -16.98 -9.03
CA GLU A 40 -1.69 -17.63 -8.32
C GLU A 40 -0.99 -16.63 -7.39
N ASP A 41 0.10 -17.08 -6.78
CA ASP A 41 0.95 -16.25 -5.94
C ASP A 41 1.33 -14.94 -6.64
N SER A 42 0.93 -13.83 -6.02
CA SER A 42 1.14 -12.49 -6.54
C SER A 42 1.57 -11.55 -5.41
N ALA A 43 2.35 -10.53 -5.77
CA ALA A 43 2.81 -9.50 -4.85
C ALA A 43 2.45 -8.12 -5.42
N VAL A 44 2.16 -7.17 -4.53
CA VAL A 44 1.93 -5.76 -4.89
C VAL A 44 3.12 -4.96 -4.40
N LEU A 45 3.91 -4.42 -5.32
CA LEU A 45 5.08 -3.60 -5.03
C LEU A 45 4.83 -2.15 -5.47
N SER A 46 5.11 -1.20 -4.58
CA SER A 46 5.19 0.21 -4.93
C SER A 46 6.56 0.51 -5.51
N LEU A 47 6.60 1.12 -6.69
CA LEU A 47 7.84 1.57 -7.35
C LEU A 47 8.18 3.04 -7.03
N SER A 48 7.44 3.67 -6.13
CA SER A 48 7.72 5.03 -5.68
C SER A 48 8.93 5.05 -4.75
N ASP A 49 10.00 5.69 -5.18
CA ASP A 49 11.26 5.86 -4.44
C ASP A 49 11.27 7.08 -3.50
N LEU A 50 10.18 7.86 -3.45
CA LEU A 50 10.10 9.11 -2.67
C LEU A 50 10.49 8.96 -1.19
N LEU A 51 10.09 7.86 -0.55
CA LEU A 51 10.36 7.59 0.87
C LEU A 51 11.17 6.30 1.08
N ILE A 52 11.34 5.49 0.04
CA ILE A 52 12.02 4.19 0.09
C ILE A 52 13.13 4.23 -0.95
N PRO A 53 14.42 4.11 -0.57
CA PRO A 53 15.51 4.13 -1.53
C PRO A 53 15.35 3.08 -2.62
N TRP A 54 15.69 3.46 -3.86
CA TRP A 54 15.53 2.59 -5.04
C TRP A 54 16.25 1.25 -4.87
N GLU A 55 17.43 1.24 -4.25
CA GLU A 55 18.22 0.02 -4.00
C GLU A 55 17.52 -0.97 -3.06
N SER A 56 16.55 -0.51 -2.26
CA SER A 56 15.69 -1.38 -1.44
C SER A 56 14.54 -1.96 -2.26
N ILE A 57 13.98 -1.16 -3.18
CA ILE A 57 12.90 -1.60 -4.09
C ILE A 57 13.43 -2.68 -5.04
N GLU A 58 14.63 -2.53 -5.59
CA GLU A 58 15.24 -3.53 -6.49
C GLU A 58 15.53 -4.89 -5.83
N LYS A 59 15.64 -4.92 -4.50
CA LYS A 59 15.94 -6.14 -3.72
C LYS A 59 14.70 -6.80 -3.12
N SER A 60 13.53 -6.24 -3.36
CA SER A 60 12.24 -6.71 -2.85
C SER A 60 11.75 -7.97 -3.54
#